data_AF-A0A2G9XG99-F1
#
_entry.id   AF-A0A2G9XG99-F1
#
_cell.length_a   1.000
_cell.length_b   1.000
_cell.length_c   1.000
_cell.angle_alpha   90.00
_cell.angle_beta   90.00
_cell.angle_gamma   90.00
#
_symmetry.space_group_name_H-M   'P 1'
#
loop_
_entity.id
_entity.type
_entity.pdbx_description
1 polymer ?
#
loop_
_entity_poly.entity_id
_entity_poly.type
_entity_poly.pdbx_seq_one_letter_code
_entity_poly.pdbx_strand_id
1 'polypeptide(L)'
;MADEMLARTGYDELSLLSLSSGDYSLIEPLLAALMNRYCKRRVALALPSLRTETLTMNLIENIKRVRKTSFTLAPEAGTQRLRNVINKGNTEGDLIATTGAVFEAGWKAVKLYFMLGLPGEGEEDLRGIVDLGYNVLRTGKNKRQVTVSLSTFVPKPHTPFQWERQIGLEETLEKQGFFKKWPRNLNIKWHDSRMSLIEGALTRGDESLGMLIERAFYLGCRFDGWGDQFRFDLWEAAIRDSGISIDDYLRRRDFSESLPWDMIDCGVNREFLLGENQKSIHGEPTADCRLGACHNCGACNHDTVRIVTAASSSSVSGEVYSPGITGEKKLKANLKNDVSSGGKRFMIQFTKLGPSRFLSHLEVGGALIRALNQSGLSFIYSQGYHPHPKVSFAFATSVGLESMGEYADLWIEEPRVEPDVLREKINARLPAGMKVVAMEEAPRSKALSEMVRGFTYRIFIPEKFTASDLSTMAEKIESFLQAETFTVVRKAKGKTVIKDIRGFVDNLKLDRENYRLLIEVRFGAEGTARPIEILTHVLGLNIGMARTIRIVKTDTHFDDL
;
A
#
# COMPACT_ATOMS: atom_id res chain seq x y z
N MET A 1 -4.77 24.25 2.52
CA MET A 1 -4.90 22.81 2.82
C MET A 1 -3.62 22.03 2.49
N ALA A 2 -3.19 21.93 1.23
CA ALA A 2 -2.01 21.12 0.88
C ALA A 2 -0.72 21.53 1.61
N ASP A 3 -0.39 22.83 1.71
CA ASP A 3 0.81 23.28 2.43
C ASP A 3 0.76 22.92 3.92
N GLU A 4 -0.40 23.10 4.54
CA GLU A 4 -0.61 22.79 5.95
C GLU A 4 -0.46 21.28 6.19
N MET A 5 -1.04 20.45 5.33
CA MET A 5 -0.92 19.01 5.42
C MET A 5 0.54 18.56 5.28
N LEU A 6 1.26 19.04 4.28
CA LEU A 6 2.68 18.69 4.10
C LEU A 6 3.54 19.15 5.28
N ALA A 7 3.33 20.38 5.76
CA ALA A 7 4.06 20.91 6.92
C ALA A 7 3.78 20.11 8.21
N ARG A 8 2.53 19.67 8.42
CA ARG A 8 2.12 18.91 9.62
C ARG A 8 2.48 17.43 9.56
N THR A 9 2.63 16.85 8.38
CA THR A 9 2.79 15.39 8.23
C THR A 9 4.16 14.95 7.71
N GLY A 10 4.88 15.82 7.00
CA GLY A 10 6.20 15.50 6.41
C GLY A 10 6.17 14.54 5.23
N TYR A 11 4.98 14.21 4.70
CA TYR A 11 4.85 13.32 3.55
C TYR A 11 5.45 13.95 2.30
N ASP A 12 5.99 13.10 1.44
CA ASP A 12 6.53 13.42 0.13
C ASP A 12 5.56 13.01 -0.99
N GLU A 13 4.30 12.72 -0.67
CA GLU A 13 3.22 12.45 -1.61
C GLU A 13 1.94 13.17 -1.19
N LEU A 14 1.29 13.79 -2.19
CA LEU A 14 -0.06 14.33 -2.12
C LEU A 14 -0.98 13.43 -2.94
N SER A 15 -2.13 13.05 -2.39
CA SER A 15 -3.15 12.30 -3.15
C SER A 15 -4.48 13.04 -3.13
N LEU A 16 -5.16 13.12 -4.27
CA LEU A 16 -6.53 13.63 -4.35
C LEU A 16 -7.51 12.47 -4.13
N LEU A 17 -8.11 12.41 -2.94
CA LEU A 17 -9.06 11.37 -2.57
C LEU A 17 -10.50 11.78 -2.89
N SER A 18 -11.14 11.04 -3.78
CA SER A 18 -12.58 11.11 -4.03
C SER A 18 -13.05 9.84 -4.76
N LEU A 19 -14.37 9.63 -4.88
CA LEU A 19 -14.92 8.53 -5.69
C LEU A 19 -14.54 8.67 -7.18
N SER A 20 -14.51 9.91 -7.68
CA SER A 20 -13.99 10.23 -9.02
C SER A 20 -13.41 11.64 -9.05
N SER A 21 -12.08 11.75 -8.99
CA SER A 21 -11.42 13.06 -8.92
C SER A 21 -11.52 13.82 -10.25
N GLY A 22 -11.79 13.11 -11.35
CA GLY A 22 -12.05 13.70 -12.66
C GLY A 22 -13.38 14.42 -12.74
N ASP A 23 -14.31 14.18 -11.81
CA ASP A 23 -15.62 14.85 -11.82
C ASP A 23 -15.56 16.32 -11.36
N TYR A 24 -14.42 16.72 -10.78
CA TYR A 24 -14.16 18.12 -10.44
C TYR A 24 -13.82 18.93 -11.70
N SER A 25 -14.71 19.84 -12.09
CA SER A 25 -14.57 20.65 -13.33
C SER A 25 -13.29 21.49 -13.44
N LEU A 26 -12.57 21.73 -12.34
CA LEU A 26 -11.26 22.42 -12.34
C LEU A 26 -10.10 21.47 -12.01
N ILE A 27 -10.24 20.17 -12.28
CA ILE A 27 -9.19 19.18 -12.00
C ILE A 27 -7.88 19.53 -12.71
N GLU A 28 -7.92 19.93 -13.98
CA GLU A 28 -6.72 20.31 -14.72
C GLU A 28 -5.98 21.51 -14.12
N PRO A 29 -6.62 22.70 -13.93
CA PRO A 29 -5.98 23.83 -13.26
C PRO A 29 -5.46 23.50 -11.86
N LEU A 30 -6.21 22.71 -11.08
CA LEU A 30 -5.81 22.29 -9.75
C LEU A 30 -4.52 21.47 -9.80
N LEU A 31 -4.43 20.49 -10.70
CA LEU A 31 -3.25 19.64 -10.84
C LEU A 31 -2.05 20.43 -11.32
N ALA A 32 -2.22 21.30 -12.31
CA ALA A 32 -1.16 22.18 -12.77
C ALA A 32 -0.62 23.06 -11.63
N ALA A 33 -1.51 23.67 -10.84
CA ALA A 33 -1.15 24.49 -9.69
C ALA A 33 -0.40 23.70 -8.61
N LEU A 34 -0.92 22.53 -8.22
CA LEU A 34 -0.28 21.65 -7.23
C LEU A 34 1.11 21.21 -7.72
N MET A 35 1.22 20.76 -8.96
CA MET A 35 2.49 20.29 -9.50
C MET A 35 3.51 21.41 -9.65
N ASN A 36 3.11 22.59 -10.12
CA ASN A 36 4.02 23.73 -10.24
C ASN A 36 4.55 24.17 -8.87
N ARG A 37 3.72 24.10 -7.84
CA ARG A 37 4.10 24.42 -6.46
C ARG A 37 5.02 23.37 -5.82
N TYR A 38 4.75 22.08 -6.04
CA TYR A 38 5.33 21.00 -5.24
C TYR A 38 6.37 20.14 -5.96
N CYS A 39 6.41 20.13 -7.29
CA CYS A 39 7.39 19.35 -8.06
C CYS A 39 8.84 19.78 -7.74
N LYS A 40 9.08 21.09 -7.51
CA LYS A 40 10.40 21.60 -7.09
C LYS A 40 10.79 21.13 -5.68
N ARG A 41 9.80 20.87 -4.82
CA ARG A 41 9.99 20.32 -3.46
C ARG A 41 10.02 18.79 -3.45
N ARG A 42 10.04 18.15 -4.62
CA ARG A 42 10.08 16.69 -4.82
C ARG A 42 8.92 15.93 -4.18
N VAL A 43 7.79 16.61 -3.96
CA VAL A 43 6.56 15.97 -3.49
C VAL A 43 5.81 15.40 -4.70
N ALA A 44 5.55 14.10 -4.68
CA ALA A 44 4.78 13.39 -5.68
C ALA A 44 3.28 13.76 -5.60
N LEU A 45 2.60 13.76 -6.74
CA LEU A 45 1.15 13.91 -6.81
C LEU A 45 0.50 12.62 -7.33
N ALA A 46 -0.13 11.87 -6.44
CA ALA A 46 -0.90 10.69 -6.77
C ALA A 46 -2.33 11.06 -7.17
N LEU A 47 -2.77 10.50 -8.30
CA LEU A 47 -4.16 10.57 -8.76
C LEU A 47 -4.75 9.17 -8.78
N PRO A 48 -5.38 8.72 -7.69
CA PRO A 48 -6.26 7.57 -7.74
C PRO A 48 -7.54 7.95 -8.52
N SER A 49 -8.10 7.00 -9.27
CA SER A 49 -9.48 7.08 -9.77
C SER A 49 -9.80 8.15 -10.83
N LEU A 50 -8.95 8.30 -11.85
CA LEU A 50 -9.32 9.06 -13.05
C LEU A 50 -10.11 8.18 -14.03
N ARG A 51 -11.26 8.69 -14.48
CA ARG A 51 -12.07 8.04 -15.52
C ARG A 51 -11.49 8.33 -16.90
N THR A 52 -11.67 7.41 -17.82
CA THR A 52 -11.23 7.50 -19.23
C THR A 52 -11.67 8.79 -19.90
N GLU A 53 -12.91 9.18 -19.66
CA GLU A 53 -13.57 10.33 -20.30
C GLU A 53 -13.00 11.67 -19.81
N THR A 54 -12.31 11.66 -18.66
CA THR A 54 -11.71 12.86 -18.04
C THR A 54 -10.22 13.02 -18.36
N LEU A 55 -9.65 12.12 -19.17
CA LEU A 55 -8.23 12.12 -19.51
C LEU A 55 -7.93 12.97 -20.74
N THR A 56 -7.46 14.19 -20.53
CA THR A 56 -6.91 15.03 -21.60
C THR A 56 -5.41 14.79 -21.77
N MET A 57 -4.86 15.17 -22.93
CA MET A 57 -3.42 15.06 -23.18
C MET A 57 -2.60 15.89 -22.18
N ASN A 58 -3.09 17.08 -21.84
CA ASN A 58 -2.49 17.95 -20.82
C ASN A 58 -2.43 17.24 -19.45
N LEU A 59 -3.51 16.54 -19.08
CA LEU A 59 -3.53 15.74 -17.85
C LEU A 59 -2.51 14.60 -17.89
N ILE A 60 -2.40 13.89 -19.01
CA ILE A 60 -1.41 12.82 -19.21
C ILE A 60 0.02 13.37 -19.08
N GLU A 61 0.33 14.52 -19.71
CA GLU A 61 1.64 15.17 -19.60
C GLU A 61 1.96 15.63 -18.17
N ASN A 62 0.96 16.14 -17.45
CA ASN A 62 1.12 16.48 -16.05
C ASN A 62 1.36 15.22 -15.19
N ILE A 63 0.61 14.14 -15.40
CA ILE A 63 0.85 12.87 -14.69
C ILE A 63 2.26 12.34 -15.00
N LYS A 64 2.80 12.51 -16.23
CA LYS A 64 4.16 12.08 -16.58
C LYS A 64 5.23 12.68 -15.67
N ARG A 65 5.02 13.91 -15.18
CA ARG A 65 5.96 14.58 -14.25
C ARG A 65 6.01 13.87 -12.89
N VAL A 66 4.98 13.11 -12.54
CA VAL A 66 4.92 12.25 -11.35
C VAL A 66 5.00 10.78 -11.77
N ARG A 67 6.17 10.18 -11.60
CA ARG A 67 6.48 8.88 -12.22
C ARG A 67 5.58 7.75 -11.68
N LYS A 68 4.62 7.29 -12.50
CA LYS A 68 3.86 6.03 -12.30
C LYS A 68 4.40 4.92 -13.21
N THR A 69 4.46 3.69 -12.68
CA THR A 69 4.99 2.50 -13.38
C THR A 69 4.01 1.90 -14.40
N SER A 70 2.70 2.00 -14.14
CA SER A 70 1.64 1.57 -15.03
C SER A 70 0.45 2.55 -15.02
N PHE A 71 -0.29 2.59 -16.13
CA PHE A 71 -1.52 3.35 -16.25
C PHE A 71 -2.74 2.42 -16.17
N THR A 72 -3.78 2.79 -15.43
CA THR A 72 -4.96 1.95 -15.22
C THR A 72 -6.17 2.55 -15.90
N LEU A 73 -6.91 1.74 -16.67
CA LEU A 73 -8.21 2.08 -17.23
C LEU A 73 -9.23 1.01 -16.83
N ALA A 74 -10.49 1.41 -16.69
CA ALA A 74 -11.59 0.51 -16.35
C ALA A 74 -12.65 0.52 -17.47
N PRO A 75 -12.47 -0.29 -18.52
CA PRO A 75 -13.53 -0.56 -19.49
C PRO A 75 -14.75 -1.26 -18.87
N GLU A 76 -14.51 -2.06 -17.81
CA GLU A 76 -15.50 -2.85 -17.05
C GLU A 76 -16.17 -3.99 -17.84
N ALA A 77 -16.44 -3.80 -19.12
CA ALA A 77 -17.01 -4.80 -20.02
C ALA A 77 -16.24 -4.90 -21.35
N GLY A 78 -16.23 -6.11 -21.95
CA GLY A 78 -15.48 -6.41 -23.18
C GLY A 78 -16.04 -5.76 -24.43
N THR A 79 -17.36 -5.77 -24.62
CA THR A 79 -18.03 -5.26 -25.82
C THR A 79 -18.68 -3.89 -25.59
N GLN A 80 -18.95 -3.16 -26.67
CA GLN A 80 -19.70 -1.90 -26.57
C GLN A 80 -21.13 -2.12 -26.06
N ARG A 81 -21.77 -3.21 -26.49
CA ARG A 81 -23.10 -3.60 -26.04
C ARG A 81 -23.15 -3.73 -24.51
N LEU A 82 -22.24 -4.51 -23.92
CA LEU A 82 -22.24 -4.73 -22.47
C LEU A 82 -21.78 -3.50 -21.70
N ARG A 83 -20.90 -2.66 -22.27
CA ARG A 83 -20.60 -1.32 -21.73
C ARG A 83 -21.86 -0.44 -21.66
N ASN A 84 -22.68 -0.43 -22.71
CA ASN A 84 -23.94 0.32 -22.70
C ASN A 84 -24.94 -0.24 -21.66
N VAL A 85 -25.02 -1.58 -21.51
CA VAL A 85 -25.85 -2.23 -20.48
C VAL A 85 -25.48 -1.70 -19.09
N ILE A 86 -24.20 -1.61 -18.74
CA ILE A 86 -23.76 -1.08 -17.44
C ILE A 86 -23.66 0.44 -17.38
N ASN A 87 -24.18 1.14 -18.40
CA ASN A 87 -24.11 2.59 -18.58
C ASN A 87 -22.67 3.15 -18.49
N LYS A 88 -21.70 2.44 -19.07
CA LYS A 88 -20.32 2.88 -19.19
C LYS A 88 -20.12 3.72 -20.45
N GLY A 89 -19.85 5.00 -20.26
CA GLY A 89 -19.81 5.98 -21.36
C GLY A 89 -18.65 5.89 -22.34
N ASN A 90 -17.55 5.18 -22.02
CA ASN A 90 -16.44 5.05 -22.98
C ASN A 90 -16.77 4.12 -24.14
N THR A 91 -16.42 4.55 -25.34
CA THR A 91 -16.43 3.72 -26.53
C THR A 91 -15.14 2.91 -26.66
N GLU A 92 -15.15 1.86 -27.47
CA GLU A 92 -13.90 1.18 -27.84
C GLU A 92 -12.89 2.15 -28.47
N GLY A 93 -13.35 3.07 -29.33
CA GLY A 93 -12.51 4.10 -29.93
C GLY A 93 -11.81 4.98 -28.89
N ASP A 94 -12.54 5.42 -27.86
CA ASP A 94 -11.97 6.24 -26.77
C ASP A 94 -10.89 5.48 -25.99
N LEU A 95 -11.12 4.19 -25.72
CA LEU A 95 -10.16 3.33 -25.02
C LEU A 95 -8.86 3.16 -25.83
N ILE A 96 -8.99 2.91 -27.13
CA ILE A 96 -7.86 2.75 -28.04
C ILE A 96 -7.09 4.06 -28.20
N ALA A 97 -7.78 5.19 -28.39
CA ALA A 97 -7.15 6.51 -28.49
C ALA A 97 -6.39 6.87 -27.19
N THR A 98 -7.04 6.68 -26.04
CA THR A 98 -6.45 6.99 -24.72
C THR A 98 -5.22 6.14 -24.45
N THR A 99 -5.28 4.83 -24.73
CA THR A 99 -4.13 3.93 -24.53
C THR A 99 -2.98 4.24 -25.48
N GLY A 100 -3.27 4.61 -26.73
CA GLY A 100 -2.28 5.12 -27.68
C GLY A 100 -1.55 6.34 -27.12
N ALA A 101 -2.29 7.37 -26.68
CA ALA A 101 -1.72 8.58 -26.06
C ALA A 101 -0.87 8.26 -24.82
N VAL A 102 -1.32 7.33 -23.98
CA VAL A 102 -0.56 6.87 -22.80
C VAL A 102 0.76 6.21 -23.22
N PHE A 103 0.77 5.35 -24.24
CA PHE A 103 2.02 4.74 -24.70
C PHE A 103 2.96 5.75 -25.38
N GLU A 104 2.42 6.71 -26.14
CA GLU A 104 3.19 7.80 -26.75
C GLU A 104 3.82 8.71 -25.70
N ALA A 105 3.12 8.97 -24.61
CA ALA A 105 3.63 9.74 -23.48
C ALA A 105 4.70 9.00 -22.66
N GLY A 106 4.98 7.72 -22.96
CA GLY A 106 6.16 6.99 -22.49
C GLY A 106 5.88 5.91 -21.44
N TRP A 107 4.62 5.65 -21.09
CA TRP A 107 4.29 4.49 -20.25
C TRP A 107 4.61 3.19 -20.97
N LYS A 108 5.06 2.18 -20.22
CA LYS A 108 5.39 0.85 -20.76
C LYS A 108 4.32 -0.20 -20.47
N ALA A 109 3.47 0.08 -19.49
CA ALA A 109 2.48 -0.86 -18.99
C ALA A 109 1.12 -0.20 -18.81
N VAL A 110 0.08 -0.89 -19.28
CA VAL A 110 -1.32 -0.55 -19.08
C VAL A 110 -2.03 -1.69 -18.36
N LYS A 111 -2.91 -1.37 -17.42
CA LYS A 111 -3.80 -2.31 -16.74
C LYS A 111 -5.25 -1.97 -17.11
N LEU A 112 -5.99 -2.95 -17.59
CA LEU A 112 -7.41 -2.87 -17.93
C LEU A 112 -8.21 -3.66 -16.88
N TYR A 113 -9.23 -3.03 -16.29
CA TYR A 113 -10.13 -3.68 -15.33
C TYR A 113 -11.46 -4.06 -15.98
N PHE A 114 -11.86 -5.31 -15.79
CA PHE A 114 -13.13 -5.87 -16.27
C PHE A 114 -13.83 -6.62 -15.14
N MET A 115 -15.14 -6.72 -15.26
CA MET A 115 -15.97 -7.54 -14.40
C MET A 115 -16.41 -8.80 -15.14
N LEU A 116 -16.63 -9.88 -14.41
CA LEU A 116 -17.21 -11.15 -14.88
C LEU A 116 -18.58 -11.36 -14.24
N GLY A 117 -19.54 -11.88 -15.00
CA GLY A 117 -20.89 -12.13 -14.49
C GLY A 117 -21.77 -10.89 -14.46
N LEU A 118 -21.50 -9.92 -15.34
CA LEU A 118 -22.40 -8.77 -15.54
C LEU A 118 -23.77 -9.24 -16.07
N PRO A 119 -24.85 -8.50 -15.80
CA PRO A 119 -26.18 -8.83 -16.32
C PRO A 119 -26.19 -8.90 -17.85
N GLY A 120 -26.68 -10.00 -18.41
CA GLY A 120 -26.72 -10.22 -19.86
C GLY A 120 -25.35 -10.48 -20.51
N GLU A 121 -24.30 -10.83 -19.74
CA GLU A 121 -22.99 -11.22 -20.26
C GLU A 121 -23.05 -12.59 -20.98
N GLY A 122 -22.64 -12.60 -22.25
CA GLY A 122 -22.48 -13.81 -23.05
C GLY A 122 -21.02 -14.16 -23.34
N GLU A 123 -20.78 -15.27 -24.04
CA GLU A 123 -19.42 -15.69 -24.41
C GLU A 123 -18.71 -14.69 -25.34
N GLU A 124 -19.46 -13.99 -26.19
CA GLU A 124 -18.94 -12.91 -27.05
C GLU A 124 -18.32 -11.77 -26.22
N ASP A 125 -18.86 -11.49 -25.04
CA ASP A 125 -18.33 -10.45 -24.15
C ASP A 125 -17.00 -10.88 -23.51
N LEU A 126 -16.88 -12.16 -23.15
CA LEU A 126 -15.61 -12.73 -22.66
C LEU A 126 -14.53 -12.70 -23.75
N ARG A 127 -14.90 -12.98 -25.00
CA ARG A 127 -14.00 -12.82 -26.17
C ARG A 127 -13.64 -11.35 -26.37
N GLY A 128 -14.61 -10.45 -26.26
CA GLY A 128 -14.41 -9.00 -26.36
C GLY A 128 -13.38 -8.45 -25.36
N ILE A 129 -13.30 -9.00 -24.15
CA ILE A 129 -12.25 -8.64 -23.17
C ILE A 129 -10.85 -8.95 -23.73
N VAL A 130 -10.69 -10.13 -24.33
CA VAL A 130 -9.41 -10.57 -24.93
C VAL A 130 -9.07 -9.72 -26.14
N ASP A 131 -10.03 -9.49 -27.03
CA ASP A 131 -9.85 -8.71 -28.24
C ASP A 131 -9.47 -7.26 -27.93
N LEU A 132 -10.17 -6.63 -26.99
CA LEU A 132 -9.83 -5.29 -26.51
C LEU A 132 -8.43 -5.24 -25.90
N GLY A 133 -8.03 -6.26 -25.13
CA GLY A 133 -6.67 -6.37 -24.60
C GLY A 133 -5.60 -6.40 -25.71
N TYR A 134 -5.84 -7.15 -26.79
CA TYR A 134 -4.96 -7.18 -27.95
C TYR A 134 -4.99 -5.88 -28.77
N ASN A 135 -6.15 -5.27 -28.95
CA ASN A 135 -6.28 -3.99 -29.63
C ASN A 135 -5.47 -2.91 -28.89
N VAL A 136 -5.60 -2.84 -27.57
CA VAL A 136 -4.78 -1.95 -26.72
C VAL A 136 -3.29 -2.28 -26.88
N LEU A 137 -2.90 -3.55 -26.85
CA LEU A 137 -1.48 -3.92 -27.02
C LEU A 137 -0.91 -3.44 -28.37
N ARG A 138 -1.71 -3.51 -29.46
CA ARG A 138 -1.33 -3.07 -30.81
C ARG A 138 -1.14 -1.56 -30.93
N THR A 139 -1.78 -0.76 -30.06
CA THR A 139 -1.61 0.71 -30.09
C THR A 139 -0.17 1.15 -29.79
N GLY A 140 0.69 0.28 -29.25
CA GLY A 140 2.06 0.64 -28.91
C GLY A 140 3.17 -0.20 -29.58
N LYS A 141 4.25 0.47 -29.99
CA LYS A 141 5.43 -0.02 -30.78
C LYS A 141 6.57 -0.79 -30.04
N ASN A 142 6.71 -2.11 -29.97
CA ASN A 142 7.84 -2.87 -29.30
C ASN A 142 8.11 -2.64 -27.78
N LYS A 143 8.02 -3.71 -26.97
CA LYS A 143 8.24 -3.77 -25.49
C LYS A 143 7.16 -3.09 -24.62
N ARG A 144 5.90 -3.49 -24.77
CA ARG A 144 4.78 -3.08 -23.88
C ARG A 144 4.14 -4.25 -23.18
N GLN A 145 3.50 -3.94 -22.07
CA GLN A 145 2.76 -4.90 -21.27
C GLN A 145 1.32 -4.41 -21.10
N VAL A 146 0.36 -5.29 -21.42
CA VAL A 146 -1.04 -5.09 -21.08
C VAL A 146 -1.43 -6.13 -20.04
N THR A 147 -1.96 -5.66 -18.92
CA THR A 147 -2.51 -6.52 -17.87
C THR A 147 -4.03 -6.44 -17.88
N VAL A 148 -4.70 -7.57 -18.04
CA VAL A 148 -6.15 -7.70 -17.91
C VAL A 148 -6.44 -8.16 -16.49
N SER A 149 -7.24 -7.39 -15.75
CA SER A 149 -7.62 -7.64 -14.37
C SER A 149 -9.11 -7.93 -14.30
N LEU A 150 -9.47 -9.14 -13.88
CA LEU A 150 -10.86 -9.62 -13.85
C LEU A 150 -11.35 -9.72 -12.39
N SER A 151 -12.43 -9.03 -12.07
CA SER A 151 -13.15 -9.18 -10.79
C SER A 151 -14.52 -9.81 -11.03
N THR A 152 -15.07 -10.53 -10.06
CA THR A 152 -16.47 -10.97 -10.14
C THR A 152 -17.38 -9.76 -9.90
N PHE A 153 -18.44 -9.62 -10.68
CA PHE A 153 -19.44 -8.60 -10.45
C PHE A 153 -20.18 -8.88 -9.14
N VAL A 154 -20.15 -7.91 -8.24
CA VAL A 154 -20.91 -7.93 -6.98
C VAL A 154 -21.94 -6.81 -7.05
N PRO A 155 -23.24 -7.12 -7.21
CA PRO A 155 -24.27 -6.10 -7.25
C PRO A 155 -24.30 -5.31 -5.95
N LYS A 156 -24.13 -3.99 -6.07
CA LYS A 156 -24.07 -3.08 -4.93
C LYS A 156 -25.48 -2.54 -4.60
N PRO A 157 -25.83 -2.38 -3.33
CA PRO A 157 -27.05 -1.68 -2.92
C PRO A 157 -27.14 -0.27 -3.52
N HIS A 158 -28.35 0.23 -3.69
CA HIS A 158 -28.63 1.56 -4.24
C HIS A 158 -28.08 1.78 -5.65
N THR A 159 -27.96 0.70 -6.42
CA THR A 159 -27.64 0.74 -7.84
C THR A 159 -28.77 0.12 -8.65
N PRO A 160 -28.88 0.41 -9.95
CA PRO A 160 -29.86 -0.24 -10.82
C PRO A 160 -29.73 -1.78 -10.83
N PHE A 161 -28.57 -2.32 -10.43
CA PHE A 161 -28.31 -3.75 -10.41
C PHE A 161 -28.55 -4.43 -9.07
N GLN A 162 -29.00 -3.73 -8.03
CA GLN A 162 -29.18 -4.31 -6.69
C GLN A 162 -30.13 -5.52 -6.65
N TRP A 163 -31.01 -5.67 -7.64
CA TRP A 163 -31.91 -6.81 -7.79
C TRP A 163 -31.34 -7.96 -8.63
N GLU A 164 -30.25 -7.75 -9.36
CA GLU A 164 -29.63 -8.78 -10.18
C GLU A 164 -28.96 -9.85 -9.33
N ARG A 165 -28.79 -11.05 -9.87
CA ARG A 165 -28.01 -12.10 -9.20
C ARG A 165 -26.52 -11.79 -9.24
N GLN A 166 -25.77 -12.35 -8.30
CA GLN A 166 -24.34 -12.56 -8.43
C GLN A 166 -24.08 -13.99 -8.94
N ILE A 167 -23.10 -14.18 -9.82
CA ILE A 167 -22.70 -15.53 -10.26
C ILE A 167 -22.06 -16.31 -9.11
N GLY A 168 -22.33 -17.62 -9.05
CA GLY A 168 -21.82 -18.51 -8.01
C GLY A 168 -20.33 -18.82 -8.16
N LEU A 169 -19.78 -19.58 -7.20
CA LEU A 169 -18.38 -19.99 -7.19
C LEU A 169 -18.00 -20.82 -8.44
N GLU A 170 -18.83 -21.80 -8.80
CA GLU A 170 -18.60 -22.69 -9.95
C GLU A 170 -18.59 -21.91 -11.27
N GLU A 171 -19.64 -21.14 -11.55
CA GLU A 171 -19.73 -20.29 -12.75
C GLU A 171 -18.59 -19.27 -12.83
N THR A 172 -18.16 -18.71 -11.68
CA THR A 172 -16.98 -17.83 -11.64
C THR A 172 -15.72 -18.57 -12.08
N LEU A 173 -15.49 -19.79 -11.58
CA LEU A 173 -14.33 -20.60 -11.94
C LEU A 173 -14.34 -21.02 -13.41
N GLU A 174 -15.51 -21.34 -13.96
CA GLU A 174 -15.69 -21.64 -15.39
C GLU A 174 -15.32 -20.44 -16.27
N LYS A 175 -15.87 -19.26 -15.95
CA LYS A 175 -15.55 -18.01 -16.66
C LYS A 175 -14.07 -17.63 -16.52
N GLN A 176 -13.45 -17.81 -15.34
CA GLN A 176 -12.01 -17.64 -15.18
C GLN A 176 -11.21 -18.67 -16.00
N GLY A 177 -11.71 -19.91 -16.09
CA GLY A 177 -11.17 -20.99 -16.91
C GLY A 177 -11.09 -20.63 -18.39
N PHE A 178 -12.08 -19.89 -18.90
CA PHE A 178 -12.06 -19.36 -20.28
C PHE A 178 -10.78 -18.58 -20.59
N PHE A 179 -10.22 -17.84 -19.63
CA PHE A 179 -9.02 -17.01 -19.83
C PHE A 179 -7.70 -17.78 -19.70
N LYS A 180 -7.69 -18.97 -19.09
CA LYS A 180 -6.47 -19.77 -18.90
C LYS A 180 -5.81 -20.19 -20.22
N LYS A 181 -6.59 -20.38 -21.28
CA LYS A 181 -6.12 -20.84 -22.60
C LYS A 181 -5.41 -19.75 -23.44
N TRP A 182 -5.27 -18.53 -22.95
CA TRP A 182 -4.95 -17.34 -23.77
C TRP A 182 -3.54 -16.70 -23.75
N PRO A 183 -2.38 -17.28 -23.34
CA PRO A 183 -1.14 -16.47 -23.29
C PRO A 183 -0.14 -16.65 -24.45
N ARG A 184 0.20 -15.53 -25.12
CA ARG A 184 1.59 -15.19 -25.53
C ARG A 184 2.02 -13.78 -25.11
N ASN A 185 1.14 -12.76 -25.11
CA ASN A 185 1.53 -11.35 -24.85
C ASN A 185 0.63 -10.54 -23.88
N LEU A 186 -0.45 -11.11 -23.34
CA LEU A 186 -1.30 -10.47 -22.32
C LEU A 186 -1.03 -11.08 -20.95
N ASN A 187 -0.98 -10.24 -19.91
CA ASN A 187 -0.90 -10.68 -18.53
C ASN A 187 -2.30 -10.71 -17.91
N ILE A 188 -2.86 -11.89 -17.69
CA ILE A 188 -4.21 -12.01 -17.13
C ILE A 188 -4.11 -12.27 -15.63
N LYS A 189 -4.85 -11.49 -14.85
CA LYS A 189 -5.00 -11.64 -13.40
C LYS A 189 -6.49 -11.63 -13.07
N TRP A 190 -6.88 -12.42 -12.08
CA TRP A 190 -8.26 -12.43 -11.57
C TRP A 190 -8.29 -12.48 -10.05
N HIS A 191 -9.39 -12.02 -9.47
CA HIS A 191 -9.66 -12.12 -8.04
C HIS A 191 -9.95 -13.57 -7.64
N ASP A 192 -9.69 -13.87 -6.37
CA ASP A 192 -10.05 -15.16 -5.77
C ASP A 192 -11.58 -15.28 -5.74
N SER A 193 -12.13 -16.31 -6.40
CA SER A 193 -13.57 -16.51 -6.52
C SER A 193 -14.25 -16.77 -5.17
N ARG A 194 -13.54 -17.36 -4.21
CA ARG A 194 -14.02 -17.60 -2.86
C ARG A 194 -14.15 -16.30 -2.07
N MET A 195 -13.24 -15.35 -2.30
CA MET A 195 -13.32 -14.02 -1.71
C MET A 195 -14.50 -13.23 -2.28
N SER A 196 -14.71 -13.31 -3.61
CA SER A 196 -15.88 -12.71 -4.26
C SER A 196 -17.21 -13.26 -3.72
N LEU A 197 -17.27 -14.55 -3.36
CA LEU A 197 -18.45 -15.17 -2.75
C LEU A 197 -18.80 -14.51 -1.40
N ILE A 198 -17.80 -14.40 -0.51
CA ILE A 198 -17.97 -13.76 0.80
C ILE A 198 -18.29 -12.27 0.63
N GLU A 199 -17.58 -11.56 -0.27
CA GLU A 199 -17.88 -10.16 -0.56
C GLU A 199 -19.32 -9.97 -1.04
N GLY A 200 -19.79 -10.88 -1.90
CA GLY A 200 -21.15 -10.89 -2.43
C GLY A 200 -22.20 -11.01 -1.34
N ALA A 201 -22.04 -12.01 -0.47
CA ALA A 201 -22.91 -12.23 0.66
C ALA A 201 -22.94 -11.00 1.58
N LEU A 202 -21.77 -10.53 2.04
CA LEU A 202 -21.66 -9.41 2.97
C LEU A 202 -22.19 -8.08 2.38
N THR A 203 -21.98 -7.86 1.08
CA THR A 203 -22.47 -6.65 0.39
C THR A 203 -24.00 -6.63 0.29
N ARG A 204 -24.63 -7.79 0.17
CA ARG A 204 -26.07 -7.94 -0.10
C ARG A 204 -26.84 -8.47 1.09
N GLY A 205 -26.17 -8.60 2.22
CA GLY A 205 -26.65 -9.21 3.45
C GLY A 205 -27.45 -8.28 4.33
N ASP A 206 -28.24 -8.90 5.20
CA ASP A 206 -28.96 -8.27 6.30
C ASP A 206 -28.19 -8.43 7.63
N GLU A 207 -28.82 -8.04 8.73
CA GLU A 207 -28.25 -8.12 10.08
C GLU A 207 -27.84 -9.53 10.50
N SER A 208 -28.42 -10.59 9.90
CA SER A 208 -28.10 -11.97 10.28
C SER A 208 -26.66 -12.35 9.90
N LEU A 209 -26.07 -11.71 8.87
CA LEU A 209 -24.66 -11.92 8.52
C LEU A 209 -23.71 -11.38 9.60
N GLY A 210 -24.18 -10.56 10.53
CA GLY A 210 -23.43 -10.20 11.73
C GLY A 210 -22.98 -11.43 12.53
N MET A 211 -23.87 -12.42 12.68
CA MET A 211 -23.57 -13.69 13.36
C MET A 211 -22.50 -14.50 12.61
N LEU A 212 -22.55 -14.47 11.27
CA LEU A 212 -21.55 -15.13 10.44
C LEU A 212 -20.16 -14.51 10.62
N ILE A 213 -20.05 -13.18 10.55
CA ILE A 213 -18.80 -12.46 10.73
C ILE A 213 -18.21 -12.73 12.13
N GLU A 214 -19.06 -12.64 13.16
CA GLU A 214 -18.66 -12.92 14.53
C GLU A 214 -18.16 -14.36 14.69
N ARG A 215 -18.87 -15.34 14.12
CA ARG A 215 -18.44 -16.73 14.17
C ARG A 215 -17.12 -16.96 13.46
N ALA A 216 -16.93 -16.40 12.26
CA ALA A 216 -15.67 -16.46 11.51
C ALA A 216 -14.53 -15.86 12.35
N PHE A 217 -14.76 -14.72 13.01
CA PHE A 217 -13.80 -14.12 13.93
C PHE A 217 -13.44 -15.07 15.09
N TYR A 218 -14.40 -15.72 15.74
CA TYR A 218 -14.09 -16.65 16.83
C TYR A 218 -13.37 -17.93 16.37
N LEU A 219 -13.59 -18.35 15.12
CA LEU A 219 -12.88 -19.48 14.51
C LEU A 219 -11.43 -19.12 14.10
N GLY A 220 -11.08 -17.84 14.10
CA GLY A 220 -9.70 -17.37 13.89
C GLY A 220 -9.46 -16.62 12.59
N CYS A 221 -10.49 -16.29 11.81
CA CYS A 221 -10.38 -15.43 10.63
C CYS A 221 -9.78 -14.07 11.00
N ARG A 222 -8.60 -13.73 10.47
CA ARG A 222 -7.92 -12.46 10.71
C ARG A 222 -7.26 -12.02 9.43
N PHE A 223 -7.47 -10.76 9.07
CA PHE A 223 -6.81 -10.13 7.92
C PHE A 223 -7.08 -10.83 6.57
N ASP A 224 -8.28 -11.38 6.39
CA ASP A 224 -8.68 -12.13 5.19
C ASP A 224 -8.66 -11.31 3.87
N GLY A 225 -8.53 -9.99 3.96
CA GLY A 225 -8.31 -9.13 2.78
C GLY A 225 -6.94 -9.35 2.11
N TRP A 226 -5.99 -9.99 2.79
CA TRP A 226 -4.74 -10.43 2.19
C TRP A 226 -4.82 -11.92 1.82
N GLY A 227 -4.65 -12.22 0.53
CA GLY A 227 -4.87 -13.58 0.00
C GLY A 227 -4.00 -14.66 0.63
N ASP A 228 -2.84 -14.33 1.20
CA ASP A 228 -1.97 -15.26 1.93
C ASP A 228 -2.44 -15.52 3.38
N GLN A 229 -3.35 -14.70 3.89
CA GLN A 229 -4.00 -14.85 5.20
C GLN A 229 -5.44 -15.33 5.10
N PHE A 230 -6.02 -15.36 3.89
CA PHE A 230 -7.41 -15.71 3.68
C PHE A 230 -7.72 -17.17 4.04
N ARG A 231 -8.54 -17.38 5.08
CA ARG A 231 -8.91 -18.70 5.61
C ARG A 231 -10.33 -19.08 5.24
N PHE A 232 -10.55 -19.39 3.96
CA PHE A 232 -11.87 -19.79 3.47
C PHE A 232 -12.44 -21.03 4.18
N ASP A 233 -11.58 -21.96 4.60
CA ASP A 233 -11.99 -23.14 5.37
C ASP A 233 -12.69 -22.79 6.70
N LEU A 234 -12.27 -21.70 7.34
CA LEU A 234 -12.91 -21.19 8.55
C LEU A 234 -14.22 -20.45 8.24
N TRP A 235 -14.31 -19.78 7.09
CA TRP A 235 -15.57 -19.20 6.61
C TRP A 235 -16.61 -20.29 6.29
N GLU A 236 -16.22 -21.39 5.66
CA GLU A 236 -17.10 -22.53 5.42
C GLU A 236 -17.60 -23.15 6.73
N ALA A 237 -16.75 -23.24 7.75
CA ALA A 237 -17.16 -23.66 9.08
C ALA A 237 -18.13 -22.66 9.72
N ALA A 238 -17.87 -21.36 9.63
CA ALA A 238 -18.76 -20.32 10.15
C ALA A 238 -20.15 -20.34 9.48
N ILE A 239 -20.20 -20.56 8.16
CA ILE A 239 -21.45 -20.69 7.40
C ILE A 239 -22.26 -21.89 7.91
N ARG A 240 -21.62 -23.05 8.06
CA ARG A 240 -22.29 -24.25 8.61
C ARG A 240 -22.80 -24.03 10.04
N ASP A 241 -21.98 -23.43 10.90
CA ASP A 241 -22.32 -23.23 12.31
C ASP A 241 -23.45 -22.21 12.52
N SER A 242 -23.55 -21.21 11.64
CA SER A 242 -24.60 -20.19 11.68
C SER A 242 -25.92 -20.62 11.05
N GLY A 243 -25.92 -21.69 10.24
CA GLY A 243 -27.09 -22.13 9.49
C GLY A 243 -27.50 -21.19 8.36
N ILE A 244 -26.64 -20.22 8.01
CA ILE A 244 -26.91 -19.21 6.99
C ILE A 244 -26.68 -19.80 5.59
N SER A 245 -27.67 -19.66 4.71
CA SER A 245 -27.53 -19.98 3.28
C SER A 245 -26.95 -18.80 2.53
N ILE A 246 -25.69 -18.91 2.08
CA ILE A 246 -25.03 -17.83 1.32
C ILE A 246 -25.72 -17.59 -0.03
N ASP A 247 -26.23 -18.64 -0.68
CA ASP A 247 -26.86 -18.54 -1.99
C ASP A 247 -28.15 -17.68 -1.95
N ASP A 248 -28.82 -17.62 -0.80
CA ASP A 248 -30.00 -16.77 -0.57
C ASP A 248 -29.66 -15.28 -0.72
N TYR A 249 -28.41 -14.90 -0.47
CA TYR A 249 -27.92 -13.53 -0.66
C TYR A 249 -27.46 -13.26 -2.09
N LEU A 250 -27.10 -14.29 -2.86
CA LEU A 250 -26.56 -14.15 -4.22
C LEU A 250 -27.64 -14.21 -5.30
N ARG A 251 -28.81 -14.75 -4.99
CA ARG A 251 -29.93 -14.88 -5.94
C ARG A 251 -30.40 -13.54 -6.51
N ARG A 252 -31.12 -13.61 -7.64
CA ARG A 252 -31.92 -12.49 -8.13
C ARG A 252 -33.03 -12.18 -7.12
N ARG A 253 -33.31 -10.89 -6.90
CA ARG A 253 -34.39 -10.40 -6.03
C ARG A 253 -35.53 -9.83 -6.86
N ASP A 254 -36.74 -9.91 -6.35
CA ASP A 254 -37.91 -9.30 -6.98
C ASP A 254 -37.90 -7.78 -6.75
N PHE A 255 -38.44 -7.01 -7.69
CA PHE A 255 -38.50 -5.55 -7.58
C PHE A 255 -39.42 -5.06 -6.45
N SER A 256 -40.35 -5.90 -5.98
CA SER A 256 -41.21 -5.62 -4.83
C SER A 256 -40.59 -6.04 -3.49
N GLU A 257 -39.47 -6.77 -3.51
CA GLU A 257 -38.80 -7.25 -2.31
C GLU A 257 -38.21 -6.08 -1.51
N SER A 258 -38.38 -6.12 -0.18
CA SER A 258 -37.62 -5.25 0.73
C SER A 258 -36.16 -5.70 0.73
N LEU A 259 -35.25 -4.79 0.40
CA LEU A 259 -33.83 -5.09 0.35
C LEU A 259 -33.17 -4.81 1.71
N PRO A 260 -32.12 -5.57 2.10
CA PRO A 260 -31.45 -5.38 3.39
C PRO A 260 -30.94 -3.96 3.64
N TRP A 261 -30.61 -3.24 2.57
CA TRP A 261 -30.04 -1.89 2.64
C TRP A 261 -31.08 -0.78 2.45
N ASP A 262 -32.37 -1.10 2.25
CA ASP A 262 -33.44 -0.11 2.08
C ASP A 262 -33.59 0.82 3.31
N MET A 263 -33.03 0.43 4.46
CA MET A 263 -32.97 1.26 5.66
C MET A 263 -32.01 2.46 5.56
N ILE A 264 -31.15 2.52 4.53
CA ILE A 264 -30.21 3.61 4.30
C ILE A 264 -30.69 4.49 3.16
N ASP A 265 -31.01 5.74 3.45
CA ASP A 265 -31.30 6.72 2.41
C ASP A 265 -30.01 7.28 1.80
N CYS A 266 -29.77 6.98 0.52
CA CYS A 266 -28.66 7.53 -0.26
C CYS A 266 -29.04 8.76 -1.10
N GLY A 267 -30.30 9.21 -0.99
CA GLY A 267 -30.89 10.30 -1.75
C GLY A 267 -31.38 9.90 -3.15
N VAL A 268 -31.24 8.65 -3.59
CA VAL A 268 -31.69 8.20 -4.92
C VAL A 268 -33.02 7.46 -4.81
N ASN A 269 -34.01 7.87 -5.61
CA ASN A 269 -35.35 7.28 -5.63
C ASN A 269 -35.34 5.85 -6.17
N ARG A 270 -36.13 4.96 -5.56
CA ARG A 270 -36.26 3.56 -6.00
C ARG A 270 -36.79 3.46 -7.42
N GLU A 271 -37.78 4.27 -7.78
CA GLU A 271 -38.41 4.32 -9.11
C GLU A 271 -37.38 4.70 -10.19
N PHE A 272 -36.46 5.61 -9.86
CA PHE A 272 -35.37 5.96 -10.75
C PHE A 272 -34.45 4.76 -10.99
N LEU A 273 -34.04 4.05 -9.94
CA LEU A 273 -33.18 2.85 -10.07
C LEU A 273 -33.87 1.72 -10.87
N LEU A 274 -35.18 1.54 -10.71
CA LEU A 274 -35.96 0.60 -11.52
C LEU A 274 -36.00 1.01 -13.00
N GLY A 275 -36.21 2.30 -13.29
CA GLY A 275 -36.16 2.82 -14.65
C GLY A 275 -34.78 2.65 -15.30
N GLU A 276 -33.70 2.90 -14.55
CA GLU A 276 -32.34 2.65 -15.03
C GLU A 276 -32.05 1.16 -15.26
N ASN A 277 -32.62 0.25 -14.45
CA ASN A 277 -32.51 -1.19 -14.68
C ASN A 277 -33.21 -1.60 -16.00
N GLN A 278 -34.39 -1.04 -16.29
CA GLN A 278 -35.08 -1.29 -17.55
C GLN A 278 -34.30 -0.79 -18.77
N LYS A 279 -33.76 0.43 -18.71
CA LYS A 279 -32.88 0.96 -19.75
C LYS A 279 -31.65 0.09 -19.97
N SER A 280 -31.08 -0.40 -18.88
CA SER A 280 -29.91 -1.29 -18.89
C SER A 280 -30.18 -2.57 -19.68
N ILE A 281 -31.35 -3.19 -19.53
CA ILE A 281 -31.77 -4.37 -20.31
C ILE A 281 -31.75 -4.09 -21.81
N HIS A 282 -32.09 -2.87 -22.22
CA HIS A 282 -32.11 -2.44 -23.62
C HIS A 282 -30.77 -1.82 -24.09
N GLY A 283 -29.79 -1.67 -23.19
CA GLY A 283 -28.52 -1.00 -23.49
C GLY A 283 -28.69 0.48 -23.80
N GLU A 284 -29.73 1.12 -23.25
CA GLU A 284 -29.98 2.55 -23.40
C GLU A 284 -29.16 3.34 -22.37
N PRO A 285 -28.18 4.16 -22.79
CA PRO A 285 -27.36 4.92 -21.85
C PRO A 285 -28.12 6.11 -21.29
N THR A 286 -27.86 6.41 -20.01
CA THR A 286 -28.34 7.65 -19.38
C THR A 286 -27.20 8.67 -19.35
N ALA A 287 -27.40 9.80 -20.01
CA ALA A 287 -26.41 10.86 -20.14
C ALA A 287 -26.12 11.56 -18.79
N ASP A 288 -24.94 12.17 -18.68
CA ASP A 288 -24.53 12.90 -17.48
C ASP A 288 -25.36 14.18 -17.27
N CYS A 289 -26.09 14.27 -16.16
CA CYS A 289 -26.93 15.42 -15.83
C CYS A 289 -26.15 16.73 -15.53
N ARG A 290 -24.80 16.69 -15.44
CA ARG A 290 -23.97 17.90 -15.36
C ARG A 290 -23.91 18.66 -16.67
N LEU A 291 -24.00 17.94 -17.79
CA LEU A 291 -23.89 18.47 -19.15
C LEU A 291 -25.21 18.36 -19.93
N GLY A 292 -26.11 17.48 -19.47
CA GLY A 292 -27.42 17.22 -20.06
C GLY A 292 -28.58 17.66 -19.16
N ALA A 293 -29.76 17.12 -19.47
CA ALA A 293 -30.95 17.34 -18.67
C ALA A 293 -30.90 16.61 -17.32
N CYS A 294 -31.61 17.14 -16.33
CA CYS A 294 -31.85 16.45 -15.06
C CYS A 294 -32.75 15.22 -15.30
N HIS A 295 -32.37 14.07 -14.72
CA HIS A 295 -33.15 12.82 -14.82
C HIS A 295 -34.04 12.57 -13.60
N ASN A 296 -34.15 13.55 -12.70
CA ASN A 296 -34.97 13.50 -11.49
C ASN A 296 -34.69 12.27 -10.60
N CYS A 297 -33.41 11.95 -10.39
CA CYS A 297 -32.99 10.78 -9.62
C CYS A 297 -33.21 10.91 -8.11
N GLY A 298 -33.49 12.12 -7.60
CA GLY A 298 -33.66 12.42 -6.17
C GLY A 298 -32.40 12.93 -5.48
N ALA A 299 -31.21 12.66 -6.02
CA ALA A 299 -29.95 12.91 -5.31
C ALA A 299 -29.68 14.39 -5.00
N CYS A 300 -30.24 15.30 -5.79
CA CYS A 300 -30.17 16.74 -5.60
C CYS A 300 -31.56 17.33 -5.42
N ASN A 301 -31.71 18.24 -4.46
CA ASN A 301 -32.93 19.03 -4.28
C ASN A 301 -32.87 20.39 -4.97
N HIS A 302 -31.74 20.70 -5.64
CA HIS A 302 -31.46 21.95 -6.35
C HIS A 302 -31.42 23.22 -5.49
N ASP A 303 -31.72 23.12 -4.20
CA ASP A 303 -31.63 24.18 -3.21
C ASP A 303 -30.32 24.05 -2.41
N THR A 304 -30.28 23.12 -1.46
CA THR A 304 -29.12 22.87 -0.59
C THR A 304 -28.11 21.91 -1.22
N VAL A 305 -28.57 20.93 -2.00
CA VAL A 305 -27.75 19.97 -2.73
C VAL A 305 -27.98 20.19 -4.22
N ARG A 306 -26.97 20.75 -4.89
CA ARG A 306 -27.02 21.06 -6.32
C ARG A 306 -25.66 20.85 -6.97
N ILE A 307 -25.69 20.56 -8.27
CA ILE A 307 -24.49 20.50 -9.08
C ILE A 307 -23.93 21.91 -9.23
N VAL A 308 -22.64 22.07 -8.94
CA VAL A 308 -21.90 23.31 -9.18
C VAL A 308 -20.75 22.99 -10.12
N THR A 309 -20.81 23.56 -11.33
CA THR A 309 -19.74 23.50 -12.32
C THR A 309 -18.99 24.83 -12.34
N ALA A 310 -17.70 24.78 -12.63
CA ALA A 310 -16.94 26.01 -12.86
C ALA A 310 -17.39 26.67 -14.18
N ALA A 311 -17.37 28.00 -14.22
CA ALA A 311 -17.69 28.74 -15.44
C ALA A 311 -16.72 28.38 -16.57
N SER A 312 -17.20 28.30 -17.81
CA SER A 312 -16.42 27.94 -18.99
C SER A 312 -15.23 28.89 -19.26
N SER A 313 -15.32 30.13 -18.76
CA SER A 313 -14.28 31.17 -18.83
C SER A 313 -13.25 31.11 -17.70
N SER A 314 -13.32 30.11 -16.82
CA SER A 314 -12.35 29.89 -15.73
C SER A 314 -11.04 29.29 -16.25
N SER A 315 -10.56 29.73 -17.42
CA SER A 315 -9.18 29.57 -17.79
C SER A 315 -8.37 30.43 -16.82
N VAL A 316 -7.65 29.76 -15.93
CA VAL A 316 -6.78 30.47 -14.98
C VAL A 316 -5.73 31.21 -15.80
N SER A 317 -5.75 32.53 -15.72
CA SER A 317 -4.74 33.47 -16.23
C SER A 317 -3.43 33.38 -15.43
N GLY A 318 -2.99 32.16 -15.11
CA GLY A 318 -1.67 31.87 -14.60
C GLY A 318 -0.91 31.26 -15.76
N GLU A 319 0.26 31.80 -16.08
CA GLU A 319 1.16 31.27 -17.09
C GLU A 319 1.17 29.73 -17.02
N VAL A 320 0.56 29.08 -18.01
CA VAL A 320 0.77 27.67 -18.26
C VAL A 320 2.23 27.59 -18.67
N TYR A 321 3.09 27.28 -17.71
CA TYR A 321 4.49 27.00 -18.00
C TYR A 321 4.52 25.73 -18.84
N SER A 322 4.44 25.89 -20.16
CA SER A 322 4.86 24.88 -21.11
C SER A 322 6.36 24.69 -20.89
N PRO A 323 6.82 23.52 -20.41
CA PRO A 323 8.23 23.24 -20.51
C PRO A 323 8.47 23.12 -22.01
N GLY A 324 9.04 24.17 -22.62
CA GLY A 324 9.67 24.03 -23.92
C GLY A 324 10.55 22.78 -23.87
N ILE A 325 10.70 22.08 -24.98
CA ILE A 325 11.48 20.83 -25.10
C ILE A 325 12.92 20.97 -24.55
N THR A 326 13.38 22.19 -24.31
CA THR A 326 14.61 22.59 -23.58
C THR A 326 14.56 22.37 -22.05
N GLY A 327 13.38 22.33 -21.44
CA GLY A 327 13.09 22.13 -20.02
C GLY A 327 13.27 20.68 -19.54
N GLU A 328 13.01 19.67 -20.37
CA GLU A 328 13.38 18.28 -20.01
C GLU A 328 14.91 18.10 -19.98
N LYS A 329 15.65 18.81 -20.84
CA LYS A 329 17.12 18.87 -20.77
C LYS A 329 17.60 19.70 -19.59
N LYS A 330 16.95 20.80 -19.21
CA LYS A 330 17.29 21.58 -17.99
C LYS A 330 16.87 20.91 -16.69
N LEU A 331 15.77 20.15 -16.64
CA LEU A 331 15.35 19.39 -15.47
C LEU A 331 16.21 18.12 -15.30
N LYS A 332 16.55 17.43 -16.40
CA LYS A 332 17.56 16.36 -16.38
C LYS A 332 18.98 16.90 -16.14
N ALA A 333 19.29 18.13 -16.56
CA ALA A 333 20.55 18.79 -16.24
C ALA A 333 20.58 19.24 -14.78
N ASN A 334 19.50 19.74 -14.19
CA ASN A 334 19.43 20.05 -12.75
C ASN A 334 19.45 18.77 -11.90
N LEU A 335 18.81 17.68 -12.36
CA LEU A 335 18.93 16.35 -11.73
C LEU A 335 20.35 15.74 -11.87
N LYS A 336 21.13 16.16 -12.86
CA LYS A 336 22.54 15.76 -13.05
C LYS A 336 23.55 16.74 -12.45
N ASN A 337 23.17 18.00 -12.24
CA ASN A 337 24.03 19.08 -11.75
C ASN A 337 23.87 19.36 -10.25
N ASP A 338 22.97 18.66 -9.54
CA ASP A 338 22.93 18.61 -8.07
C ASP A 338 24.12 17.83 -7.44
N VAL A 339 25.13 17.49 -8.24
CA VAL A 339 26.33 16.74 -7.78
C VAL A 339 27.50 17.69 -7.47
N SER A 340 27.33 19.00 -7.54
CA SER A 340 28.44 19.93 -7.27
C SER A 340 28.03 21.17 -6.46
N SER A 341 27.78 21.00 -5.15
CA SER A 341 27.96 22.07 -4.14
C SER A 341 27.77 21.58 -2.69
N GLY A 342 28.87 21.32 -1.97
CA GLY A 342 28.97 21.58 -0.53
C GLY A 342 28.16 20.74 0.49
N GLY A 343 27.52 19.64 0.12
CA GLY A 343 26.76 18.83 1.08
C GLY A 343 27.64 18.10 2.10
N LYS A 344 27.20 18.04 3.37
CA LYS A 344 27.90 17.34 4.46
C LYS A 344 27.18 16.05 4.87
N ARG A 345 27.95 15.08 5.37
CA ARG A 345 27.44 13.83 5.94
C ARG A 345 27.41 13.95 7.46
N PHE A 346 26.28 13.63 8.06
CA PHE A 346 26.12 13.56 9.51
C PHE A 346 25.76 12.15 9.92
N MET A 347 26.40 11.64 10.97
CA MET A 347 25.98 10.44 11.67
C MET A 347 25.02 10.84 12.78
N ILE A 348 23.87 10.17 12.85
CA ILE A 348 22.95 10.28 13.98
C ILE A 348 22.91 8.98 14.78
N GLN A 349 22.81 9.12 16.09
CA GLN A 349 22.38 8.06 17.00
C GLN A 349 20.97 8.37 17.48
N PHE A 350 20.07 7.40 17.43
CA PHE A 350 18.70 7.58 17.89
C PHE A 350 18.16 6.35 18.62
N THR A 351 17.18 6.59 19.48
CA THR A 351 16.49 5.56 20.26
C THR A 351 15.25 5.04 19.53
N LYS A 352 14.85 3.81 19.85
CA LYS A 352 13.61 3.14 19.44
C LYS A 352 13.04 2.39 20.65
N LEU A 353 12.23 3.06 21.44
CA LEU A 353 11.71 2.59 22.74
C LEU A 353 10.17 2.60 22.76
N GLY A 354 9.58 1.95 23.77
CA GLY A 354 8.15 1.99 24.03
C GLY A 354 7.31 1.56 22.82
N PRO A 355 6.26 2.31 22.44
CA PRO A 355 5.42 1.99 21.28
C PRO A 355 6.19 1.87 19.97
N SER A 356 7.26 2.65 19.78
CA SER A 356 8.07 2.64 18.56
C SER A 356 8.78 1.30 18.32
N ARG A 357 8.88 0.41 19.32
CA ARG A 357 9.44 -0.94 19.13
C ARG A 357 8.68 -1.77 18.09
N PHE A 358 7.41 -1.47 17.86
CA PHE A 358 6.55 -2.18 16.91
C PHE A 358 6.67 -1.65 15.48
N LEU A 359 7.39 -0.55 15.26
CA LEU A 359 7.71 -0.09 13.92
C LEU A 359 8.73 -1.03 13.28
N SER A 360 8.41 -1.48 12.07
CA SER A 360 9.34 -2.13 11.15
C SER A 360 10.43 -1.15 10.69
N HIS A 361 11.48 -1.67 10.07
CA HIS A 361 12.58 -0.84 9.57
C HIS A 361 12.10 0.23 8.58
N LEU A 362 11.18 -0.13 7.68
CA LEU A 362 10.62 0.80 6.70
C LEU A 362 9.83 1.92 7.38
N GLU A 363 9.09 1.61 8.45
CA GLU A 363 8.31 2.59 9.20
C GLU A 363 9.19 3.50 10.06
N VAL A 364 10.27 2.97 10.64
CA VAL A 364 11.31 3.77 11.31
C VAL A 364 11.95 4.74 10.32
N GLY A 365 12.32 4.25 9.14
CA GLY A 365 12.85 5.07 8.06
C GLY A 365 11.88 6.16 7.63
N GLY A 366 10.61 5.79 7.40
CA GLY A 366 9.55 6.74 7.05
C GLY A 366 9.26 7.77 8.15
N ALA A 367 9.27 7.39 9.42
CA ALA A 367 9.11 8.31 10.54
C ALA A 367 10.27 9.32 10.62
N LEU A 368 11.51 8.85 10.48
CA LEU A 368 12.69 9.72 10.45
C LEU A 368 12.65 10.67 9.25
N ILE A 369 12.37 10.15 8.04
CA ILE A 369 12.27 10.97 6.81
C ILE A 369 11.18 12.03 6.94
N ARG A 370 10.00 11.70 7.48
CA ARG A 370 8.94 12.69 7.72
C ARG A 370 9.37 13.76 8.71
N ALA A 371 10.00 13.40 9.83
CA ALA A 371 10.52 14.36 10.79
C ALA A 371 11.59 15.28 10.17
N LEU A 372 12.46 14.74 9.31
CA LEU A 372 13.45 15.50 8.54
C LEU A 372 12.78 16.47 7.56
N ASN A 373 11.78 16.02 6.79
CA ASN A 373 11.04 16.89 5.87
C ASN A 373 10.34 18.05 6.60
N GLN A 374 9.92 17.83 7.85
CA GLN A 374 9.29 18.85 8.69
C GLN A 374 10.27 19.79 9.39
N SER A 375 11.57 19.50 9.36
CA SER A 375 12.58 20.36 9.98
C SER A 375 12.91 21.61 9.15
N GLY A 376 12.44 21.66 7.89
CA GLY A 376 12.67 22.75 6.96
C GLY A 376 14.08 22.78 6.34
N LEU A 377 14.84 21.67 6.43
CA LEU A 377 16.15 21.55 5.82
C LEU A 377 16.12 21.01 4.39
N SER A 378 17.14 21.37 3.62
CA SER A 378 17.43 20.78 2.31
C SER A 378 18.36 19.57 2.47
N PHE A 379 17.91 18.40 2.03
CA PHE A 379 18.70 17.17 2.06
C PHE A 379 19.23 16.83 0.67
N ILE A 380 20.35 16.11 0.60
CA ILE A 380 20.76 15.43 -0.63
C ILE A 380 19.84 14.23 -0.80
N TYR A 381 19.35 13.99 -2.01
CA TYR A 381 18.44 12.88 -2.31
C TYR A 381 19.16 11.72 -2.99
N SER A 382 18.56 10.53 -2.90
CA SER A 382 19.01 9.34 -3.61
C SER A 382 18.87 9.48 -5.13
N GLN A 383 19.71 8.75 -5.85
CA GLN A 383 19.61 8.60 -7.31
C GLN A 383 18.70 7.42 -7.62
N GLY A 384 17.56 7.62 -8.29
CA GLY A 384 16.60 6.54 -8.52
C GLY A 384 15.26 6.98 -9.13
N TYR A 385 14.32 6.03 -9.22
CA TYR A 385 12.98 6.29 -9.79
C TYR A 385 12.11 7.17 -8.88
N HIS A 386 12.29 7.06 -7.55
CA HIS A 386 11.70 7.91 -6.51
C HIS A 386 12.84 8.46 -5.63
N PRO A 387 13.30 9.71 -5.86
CA PRO A 387 14.36 10.30 -5.05
C PRO A 387 13.79 10.61 -3.66
N HIS A 388 14.32 9.97 -2.63
CA HIS A 388 14.03 10.27 -1.22
C HIS A 388 15.27 10.90 -0.57
N PRO A 389 15.15 11.63 0.56
CA PRO A 389 16.31 12.07 1.31
C PRO A 389 17.28 10.90 1.49
N LYS A 390 18.55 11.14 1.14
CA LYS A 390 19.58 10.10 1.21
C LYS A 390 19.84 9.82 2.67
N VAL A 391 19.33 8.68 3.14
CA VAL A 391 19.51 8.16 4.49
C VAL A 391 20.06 6.74 4.37
N SER A 392 21.10 6.43 5.14
CA SER A 392 21.71 5.10 5.17
C SER A 392 21.74 4.59 6.61
N PHE A 393 20.98 3.53 6.90
CA PHE A 393 20.94 2.94 8.24
C PHE A 393 22.07 1.93 8.42
N ALA A 394 22.65 1.90 9.63
CA ALA A 394 23.69 0.93 9.98
C ALA A 394 23.14 -0.50 10.03
N PHE A 395 22.06 -0.66 10.76
CA PHE A 395 21.36 -1.91 10.98
C PHE A 395 19.92 -1.62 11.41
N ALA A 396 19.06 -2.64 11.39
CA ALA A 396 17.68 -2.54 11.81
C ALA A 396 17.39 -3.46 13.00
N THR A 397 17.06 -2.88 14.14
CA THR A 397 16.52 -3.67 15.26
C THR A 397 15.18 -4.32 14.87
N SER A 398 15.00 -5.60 15.21
CA SER A 398 13.80 -6.37 14.86
C SER A 398 12.52 -5.79 15.45
N VAL A 399 11.38 -6.03 14.80
CA VAL A 399 10.06 -5.65 15.32
C VAL A 399 9.82 -6.30 16.69
N GLY A 400 9.31 -5.53 17.64
CA GLY A 400 9.09 -5.92 19.04
C GLY A 400 10.29 -5.64 19.97
N LEU A 401 11.49 -5.44 19.43
CA LEU A 401 12.69 -5.10 20.21
C LEU A 401 12.84 -3.58 20.36
N GLU A 402 13.29 -3.19 21.54
CA GLU A 402 13.71 -1.82 21.85
C GLU A 402 15.20 -1.64 21.55
N SER A 403 15.61 -0.39 21.31
CA SER A 403 17.01 -0.02 21.06
C SER A 403 17.33 1.34 21.66
N MET A 404 18.44 1.42 22.39
CA MET A 404 19.00 2.67 22.91
C MET A 404 19.95 3.35 21.90
N GLY A 405 20.35 2.65 20.84
CA GLY A 405 21.32 3.13 19.86
C GLY A 405 21.11 2.48 18.50
N GLU A 406 20.22 3.06 17.71
CA GLU A 406 20.18 2.91 16.26
C GLU A 406 21.04 4.01 15.62
N TYR A 407 21.60 3.73 14.44
CA TYR A 407 22.50 4.65 13.76
C TYR A 407 22.11 4.83 12.30
N ALA A 408 22.19 6.06 11.82
CA ALA A 408 21.98 6.39 10.42
C ALA A 408 22.89 7.52 9.96
N ASP A 409 23.24 7.51 8.67
CA ASP A 409 23.85 8.63 7.98
C ASP A 409 22.81 9.48 7.27
N LEU A 410 22.93 10.79 7.41
CA LEU A 410 22.15 11.80 6.73
C LEU A 410 23.07 12.65 5.84
N TRP A 411 22.64 12.94 4.63
CA TRP A 411 23.34 13.88 3.76
C TRP A 411 22.53 15.17 3.61
N ILE A 412 23.12 16.28 4.04
CA ILE A 412 22.46 17.59 4.14
C ILE A 412 23.13 18.57 3.19
N GLU A 413 22.32 19.30 2.43
CA GLU A 413 22.78 20.37 1.53
C GLU A 413 23.03 21.64 2.35
N GLU A 414 24.20 22.27 2.19
CA GLU A 414 24.59 23.52 2.84
C GLU A 414 24.16 23.65 4.33
N PRO A 415 24.79 22.92 5.26
CA PRO A 415 24.42 23.01 6.67
C PRO A 415 24.84 24.38 7.23
N ARG A 416 23.90 25.32 7.20
CA ARG A 416 24.02 26.64 7.85
C ARG A 416 23.55 26.62 9.31
N VAL A 417 23.24 25.43 9.85
CA VAL A 417 22.62 25.22 11.16
C VAL A 417 23.48 24.25 11.95
N GLU A 418 23.77 24.60 13.21
CA GLU A 418 24.52 23.75 14.14
C GLU A 418 23.80 22.40 14.39
N PRO A 419 24.54 21.28 14.55
CA PRO A 419 23.98 19.95 14.73
C PRO A 419 22.96 19.83 15.87
N ASP A 420 23.20 20.53 16.99
CA ASP A 420 22.29 20.50 18.15
C ASP A 420 20.92 21.12 17.84
N VAL A 421 20.90 22.26 17.14
CA VAL A 421 19.65 22.93 16.72
C VAL A 421 18.87 22.04 15.76
N LEU A 422 19.58 21.33 14.88
CA LEU A 422 18.97 20.37 13.98
C LEU A 422 18.37 19.18 14.74
N ARG A 423 19.13 18.60 15.67
CA ARG A 423 18.65 17.51 16.53
C ARG A 423 17.36 17.89 17.25
N GLU A 424 17.25 19.10 17.79
CA GLU A 424 16.04 19.58 18.46
C GLU A 424 14.84 19.69 17.52
N LYS A 425 15.04 20.25 16.31
CA LYS A 425 13.98 20.34 15.29
C LYS A 425 13.47 18.97 14.85
N ILE A 426 14.37 18.00 14.68
CA ILE A 426 13.98 16.62 14.33
C ILE A 426 13.21 15.98 15.48
N ASN A 427 13.74 16.08 16.71
CA ASN A 427 13.11 15.49 17.90
C ASN A 427 11.72 16.04 18.17
N ALA A 428 11.45 17.30 17.87
CA ALA A 428 10.13 17.91 17.99
C ALA A 428 9.06 17.29 17.05
N ARG A 429 9.48 16.47 16.06
CA ARG A 429 8.62 15.85 15.04
C ARG A 429 8.67 14.32 15.05
N LEU A 430 9.56 13.71 15.83
CA LEU A 430 9.64 12.26 15.94
C LEU A 430 8.48 11.69 16.79
N PRO A 431 8.00 10.47 16.47
CA PRO A 431 6.97 9.82 17.26
C PRO A 431 7.48 9.41 18.64
N ALA A 432 6.55 9.18 19.58
CA ALA A 432 6.87 8.73 20.92
C ALA A 432 7.74 7.46 20.91
N GLY A 433 8.86 7.51 21.62
CA GLY A 433 9.83 6.43 21.67
C GLY A 433 10.96 6.52 20.63
N MET A 434 10.91 7.47 19.70
CA MET A 434 12.06 7.83 18.86
C MET A 434 12.65 9.17 19.29
N LYS A 435 13.97 9.19 19.50
CA LYS A 435 14.71 10.41 19.83
C LYS A 435 16.13 10.32 19.31
N VAL A 436 16.56 11.29 18.51
CA VAL A 436 17.96 11.51 18.17
C VAL A 436 18.69 12.01 19.41
N VAL A 437 19.67 11.24 19.87
CA VAL A 437 20.45 11.52 21.09
C VAL A 437 21.80 12.16 20.75
N ALA A 438 22.41 11.80 19.63
CA ALA A 438 23.65 12.39 19.14
C ALA A 438 23.58 12.65 17.63
N MET A 439 24.25 13.70 17.18
CA MET A 439 24.39 14.06 15.77
C MET A 439 25.74 14.72 15.54
N GLU A 440 26.58 14.13 14.70
CA GLU A 440 27.96 14.57 14.48
C GLU A 440 28.30 14.56 12.99
N GLU A 441 29.15 15.49 12.54
CA GLU A 441 29.69 15.46 11.19
C GLU A 441 30.61 14.24 11.03
N ALA A 442 30.38 13.43 10.00
CA ALA A 442 31.08 12.16 9.81
C ALA A 442 31.74 12.11 8.43
N PRO A 443 32.92 12.74 8.24
CA PRO A 443 33.65 12.78 6.97
C PRO A 443 34.38 11.45 6.69
N ARG A 444 33.70 10.32 6.87
CA ARG A 444 34.27 8.98 6.70
C ARG A 444 33.93 8.39 5.33
N SER A 445 34.80 7.49 4.86
CA SER A 445 34.64 6.77 3.58
C SER A 445 33.81 5.49 3.73
N LYS A 446 33.94 4.76 4.86
CA LYS A 446 33.20 3.51 5.12
C LYS A 446 31.71 3.73 5.37
N ALA A 447 30.89 2.73 5.07
CA ALA A 447 29.47 2.69 5.44
C ALA A 447 29.30 2.27 6.91
N LEU A 448 28.26 2.75 7.63
CA LEU A 448 28.03 2.34 9.03
C LEU A 448 27.91 0.82 9.15
N SER A 449 27.18 0.20 8.23
CA SER A 449 26.93 -1.24 8.21
C SER A 449 28.20 -2.07 8.13
N GLU A 450 29.28 -1.54 7.54
CA GLU A 450 30.58 -2.23 7.43
C GLU A 450 31.40 -2.14 8.73
N MET A 451 31.10 -1.13 9.55
CA MET A 451 31.82 -0.85 10.80
C MET A 451 31.18 -1.55 11.99
N VAL A 452 29.91 -1.97 11.91
CA VAL A 452 29.25 -2.70 13.01
C VAL A 452 29.94 -4.06 13.23
N ARG A 453 30.28 -4.35 14.49
CA ARG A 453 30.94 -5.58 14.93
C ARG A 453 30.09 -6.41 15.86
N GLY A 454 29.07 -5.84 16.47
CA GLY A 454 28.24 -6.57 17.41
C GLY A 454 27.24 -5.70 18.12
N PHE A 455 26.49 -6.33 19.02
CA PHE A 455 25.46 -5.68 19.81
C PHE A 455 25.44 -6.25 21.22
N THR A 456 25.11 -5.39 22.17
CA THR A 456 24.76 -5.80 23.53
C THR A 456 23.25 -5.71 23.72
N TYR A 457 22.66 -6.79 24.20
CA TYR A 457 21.25 -6.88 24.55
C TYR A 457 21.06 -7.13 26.03
N ARG A 458 20.03 -6.50 26.59
CA ARG A 458 19.47 -6.80 27.90
C ARG A 458 18.06 -7.34 27.74
N ILE A 459 17.83 -8.53 28.27
CA ILE A 459 16.54 -9.19 28.29
C ILE A 459 16.00 -9.18 29.72
N PHE A 460 14.73 -8.80 29.86
CA PHE A 460 14.03 -8.72 31.15
C PHE A 460 13.18 -9.97 31.32
N ILE A 461 13.67 -10.92 32.11
CA ILE A 461 12.98 -12.18 32.37
C ILE A 461 11.75 -11.88 33.23
N PRO A 462 10.55 -12.35 32.85
CA PRO A 462 9.34 -12.15 33.66
C PRO A 462 9.48 -12.71 35.09
N GLU A 463 8.99 -11.97 36.09
CA GLU A 463 9.05 -12.39 37.51
C GLU A 463 8.26 -13.67 37.81
N LYS A 464 7.36 -14.09 36.90
CA LYS A 464 6.66 -15.38 36.99
C LYS A 464 7.59 -16.61 36.91
N PHE A 465 8.84 -16.44 36.47
CA PHE A 465 9.83 -17.51 36.48
C PHE A 465 10.32 -17.75 37.91
N THR A 466 10.31 -19.02 38.33
CA THR A 466 10.73 -19.42 39.68
C THR A 466 12.25 -19.47 39.80
N ALA A 467 12.77 -19.56 41.02
CA ALA A 467 14.20 -19.80 41.27
C ALA A 467 14.70 -21.10 40.61
N SER A 468 13.84 -22.12 40.53
CA SER A 468 14.15 -23.37 39.80
C SER A 468 14.28 -23.13 38.31
N ASP A 469 13.36 -22.36 37.70
CA ASP A 469 13.43 -22.04 36.28
C ASP A 469 14.70 -21.26 35.94
N LEU A 470 15.08 -20.30 36.79
CA LEU A 470 16.30 -19.52 36.62
C LEU A 470 17.56 -20.39 36.74
N SER A 471 17.56 -21.39 37.63
CA SER A 471 18.66 -22.37 37.73
C SER A 471 18.76 -23.23 36.47
N THR A 472 17.63 -23.74 35.95
CA THR A 472 17.61 -24.46 34.68
C THR A 472 18.07 -23.60 33.49
N MET A 473 17.73 -22.31 33.48
CA MET A 473 18.25 -21.39 32.47
C MET A 473 19.77 -21.23 32.58
N ALA A 474 20.32 -21.13 33.80
CA ALA A 474 21.75 -21.03 34.03
C ALA A 474 22.50 -22.27 33.52
N GLU A 475 22.00 -23.48 33.81
CA GLU A 475 22.58 -24.74 33.31
C GLU A 475 22.59 -24.80 31.77
N LYS A 476 21.48 -24.40 31.13
CA LYS A 476 21.39 -24.34 29.66
C LYS A 476 22.36 -23.33 29.06
N ILE A 477 22.55 -22.18 29.71
CA ILE A 477 23.52 -21.16 29.29
C ILE A 477 24.93 -21.72 29.38
N GLU A 478 25.28 -22.39 30.48
CA GLU A 478 26.60 -23.00 30.66
C GLU A 478 26.87 -24.08 29.60
N SER A 479 25.91 -24.99 29.39
CA SER A 479 25.99 -26.00 28.33
C SER A 479 26.17 -25.40 26.94
N PHE A 480 25.43 -24.33 26.63
CA PHE A 480 25.60 -23.60 25.36
C PHE A 480 26.98 -22.98 25.24
N LEU A 481 27.49 -22.33 26.29
CA LEU A 481 28.80 -21.68 26.26
C LEU A 481 29.95 -22.69 26.15
N GLN A 482 29.80 -23.90 26.68
CA GLN A 482 30.79 -24.99 26.58
C GLN A 482 30.73 -25.74 25.24
N ALA A 483 29.62 -25.65 24.50
CA ALA A 483 29.50 -26.31 23.21
C ALA A 483 30.45 -25.68 22.17
N GLU A 484 31.06 -26.53 21.33
CA GLU A 484 31.87 -26.08 20.18
C GLU A 484 31.00 -25.48 19.07
N THR A 485 29.82 -26.05 18.85
CA THR A 485 28.85 -25.65 17.83
C THR A 485 27.43 -25.69 18.38
N PHE A 486 26.55 -24.82 17.89
CA PHE A 486 25.13 -24.84 18.24
C PHE A 486 24.28 -24.39 17.05
N THR A 487 23.63 -25.34 16.36
CA THR A 487 22.91 -25.05 15.13
C THR A 487 21.44 -24.72 15.36
N VAL A 488 20.95 -23.72 14.63
CA VAL A 488 19.54 -23.35 14.57
C VAL A 488 19.04 -23.33 13.13
N VAL A 489 17.75 -23.60 12.96
CA VAL A 489 17.11 -23.67 11.65
C VAL A 489 16.39 -22.36 11.35
N ARG A 490 16.82 -21.66 10.30
CA ARG A 490 16.21 -20.41 9.82
C ARG A 490 15.39 -20.66 8.56
N LYS A 491 14.18 -20.12 8.51
CA LYS A 491 13.41 -20.03 7.26
C LYS A 491 13.60 -18.64 6.65
N ALA A 492 14.11 -18.57 5.43
CA ALA A 492 14.29 -17.32 4.69
C ALA A 492 13.92 -17.53 3.22
N LYS A 493 13.02 -16.68 2.68
CA LYS A 493 12.57 -16.73 1.27
C LYS A 493 12.13 -18.14 0.81
N GLY A 494 11.42 -18.87 1.67
CA GLY A 494 10.95 -20.23 1.39
C GLY A 494 12.02 -21.33 1.47
N LYS A 495 13.27 -20.99 1.79
CA LYS A 495 14.36 -21.97 2.00
C LYS A 495 14.69 -22.12 3.48
N THR A 496 15.03 -23.33 3.86
CA THR A 496 15.52 -23.68 5.19
C THR A 496 17.04 -23.61 5.19
N VAL A 497 17.62 -22.81 6.08
CA VAL A 497 19.06 -22.64 6.24
C VAL A 497 19.43 -23.07 7.66
N ILE A 498 20.35 -24.01 7.79
CA ILE A 498 20.94 -24.39 9.08
C ILE A 498 22.08 -23.42 9.34
N LYS A 499 22.13 -22.86 10.55
CA LYS A 499 23.16 -21.90 10.93
C LYS A 499 23.68 -22.20 12.32
N ASP A 500 24.99 -22.36 12.45
CA ASP A 500 25.65 -22.36 13.76
C ASP A 500 25.63 -20.95 14.36
N ILE A 501 25.12 -20.81 15.57
CA ILE A 501 25.07 -19.53 16.29
C ILE A 501 26.05 -19.43 17.44
N ARG A 502 26.73 -20.52 17.83
CA ARG A 502 27.63 -20.52 18.98
C ARG A 502 28.75 -19.51 18.82
N GLY A 503 29.39 -19.50 17.65
CA GLY A 503 30.51 -18.60 17.34
C GLY A 503 30.16 -17.11 17.26
N PHE A 504 28.87 -16.74 17.32
CA PHE A 504 28.44 -15.34 17.34
C PHE A 504 28.12 -14.81 18.75
N VAL A 505 28.19 -15.64 19.80
CA VAL A 505 27.87 -15.22 21.17
C VAL A 505 29.16 -15.14 21.98
N ASP A 506 29.59 -13.92 22.29
CA ASP A 506 30.78 -13.67 23.11
C ASP A 506 30.49 -13.85 24.59
N ASN A 507 29.33 -13.34 25.03
CA ASN A 507 28.95 -13.31 26.43
C ASN A 507 27.45 -13.60 26.58
N LEU A 508 27.10 -14.45 27.52
CA LEU A 508 25.72 -14.78 27.88
C LEU A 508 25.64 -14.98 29.39
N LYS A 509 25.11 -13.99 30.12
CA LYS A 509 25.11 -13.96 31.59
C LYS A 509 23.72 -13.71 32.16
N LEU A 510 23.28 -14.63 33.02
CA LEU A 510 22.04 -14.51 33.77
C LEU A 510 22.31 -13.91 35.16
N ASP A 511 21.68 -12.77 35.40
CA ASP A 511 21.53 -12.16 36.73
C ASP A 511 20.19 -12.64 37.32
N ARG A 512 20.29 -13.58 38.26
CA ARG A 512 19.14 -14.22 38.91
C ARG A 512 18.44 -13.31 39.89
N GLU A 513 19.16 -12.38 40.51
CA GLU A 513 18.60 -11.47 41.52
C GLU A 513 17.73 -10.41 40.86
N ASN A 514 18.16 -9.88 39.72
CA ASN A 514 17.44 -8.82 39.01
C ASN A 514 16.61 -9.32 37.82
N TYR A 515 16.51 -10.64 37.61
CA TYR A 515 15.77 -11.24 36.49
C TYR A 515 16.22 -10.69 35.12
N ARG A 516 17.54 -10.61 34.92
CA ARG A 516 18.13 -10.01 33.70
C ARG A 516 19.07 -10.97 33.01
N LEU A 517 18.98 -11.03 31.69
CA LEU A 517 19.93 -11.76 30.86
C LEU A 517 20.67 -10.77 29.96
N LEU A 518 22.00 -10.74 30.09
CA LEU A 518 22.92 -9.98 29.25
C LEU A 518 23.39 -10.89 28.11
N ILE A 519 23.32 -10.38 26.88
CA ILE A 519 23.84 -11.08 25.70
C ILE A 519 24.73 -10.11 24.92
N GLU A 520 25.97 -10.50 24.67
CA GLU A 520 26.86 -9.82 23.72
C GLU A 520 27.05 -10.73 22.51
N VAL A 521 26.68 -10.21 21.34
CA VAL A 521 26.79 -10.95 20.08
C VAL A 521 27.68 -10.22 19.10
N ARG A 522 28.46 -10.99 18.34
CA ARG A 522 29.23 -10.50 17.20
C ARG A 522 28.44 -10.54 15.91
N PHE A 523 28.78 -9.64 15.03
CA PHE A 523 28.28 -9.54 13.67
C PHE A 523 29.41 -9.87 12.71
N GLY A 524 29.29 -10.99 12.00
CA GLY A 524 30.27 -11.45 11.02
C GLY A 524 29.67 -11.56 9.61
N ALA A 525 30.50 -11.98 8.65
CA ALA A 525 30.11 -12.14 7.24
C ALA A 525 28.91 -13.11 7.06
N GLU A 526 28.84 -14.15 7.88
CA GLU A 526 27.74 -15.13 7.85
C GLU A 526 26.51 -14.67 8.66
N GLY A 527 26.59 -13.51 9.32
CA GLY A 527 25.53 -12.84 10.10
C GLY A 527 25.79 -12.82 11.60
N THR A 528 24.74 -12.91 12.41
CA THR A 528 24.81 -12.88 13.89
C THR A 528 23.79 -13.83 14.54
N ALA A 529 23.88 -14.04 15.85
CA ALA A 529 22.86 -14.69 16.68
C ALA A 529 21.75 -13.69 17.04
N ARG A 530 20.50 -14.15 17.12
CA ARG A 530 19.35 -13.28 17.46
C ARG A 530 18.89 -13.54 18.90
N PRO A 531 18.54 -12.50 19.69
CA PRO A 531 18.05 -12.70 21.06
C PRO A 531 16.88 -13.68 21.17
N ILE A 532 15.93 -13.62 20.24
CA ILE A 532 14.80 -14.57 20.21
C ILE A 532 15.26 -16.02 19.99
N GLU A 533 16.29 -16.25 19.17
CA GLU A 533 16.83 -17.60 18.95
C GLU A 533 17.49 -18.16 20.22
N ILE A 534 18.17 -17.30 20.99
CA ILE A 534 18.72 -17.68 22.30
C ILE A 534 17.58 -18.06 23.26
N LEU A 535 16.54 -17.23 23.37
CA LEU A 535 15.39 -17.53 24.23
C LEU A 535 14.69 -18.84 23.84
N THR A 536 14.51 -19.12 22.54
CA THR A 536 13.76 -20.30 22.11
C THR A 536 14.60 -21.57 22.03
N HIS A 537 15.78 -21.51 21.41
CA HIS A 537 16.59 -22.70 21.14
C HIS A 537 17.55 -23.02 22.27
N VAL A 538 18.17 -22.01 22.90
CA VAL A 538 19.10 -22.24 24.01
C VAL A 538 18.33 -22.43 25.31
N LEU A 539 17.42 -21.52 25.65
CA LEU A 539 16.67 -21.60 26.91
C LEU A 539 15.42 -22.49 26.83
N GLY A 540 14.97 -22.84 25.62
CA GLY A 540 13.80 -23.72 25.42
C GLY A 540 12.45 -23.04 25.62
N LEU A 541 12.38 -21.71 25.54
CA LEU A 541 11.11 -21.00 25.70
C LEU A 541 10.22 -21.15 24.46
N ASN A 542 8.90 -21.22 24.68
CA ASN A 542 7.94 -21.15 23.57
C ASN A 542 8.06 -19.82 22.82
N ILE A 543 7.99 -19.85 21.47
CA ILE A 543 8.14 -18.66 20.62
C ILE A 543 7.12 -17.55 20.92
N GLY A 544 5.88 -17.90 21.26
CA GLY A 544 4.85 -16.94 21.64
C GLY A 544 5.24 -16.19 22.90
N MET A 545 5.75 -16.90 23.92
CA MET A 545 6.27 -16.29 25.13
C MET A 545 7.53 -15.46 24.87
N ALA A 546 8.50 -15.99 24.12
CA ALA A 546 9.74 -15.27 23.80
C ALA A 546 9.47 -13.92 23.11
N ARG A 547 8.44 -13.84 22.25
CA ARG A 547 8.02 -12.59 21.59
C ARG A 547 7.38 -11.56 22.54
N THR A 548 6.88 -11.98 23.69
CA THR A 548 6.31 -11.08 24.73
C THR A 548 7.37 -10.55 25.70
N ILE A 549 8.52 -11.22 25.80
CA ILE A 549 9.61 -10.82 26.68
C ILE A 549 10.23 -9.51 26.18
N ARG A 550 10.45 -8.56 27.09
CA ARG A 550 11.07 -7.29 26.78
C ARG A 550 12.57 -7.48 26.52
N ILE A 551 13.01 -7.07 25.34
CA ILE A 551 14.41 -7.15 24.90
C ILE A 551 14.83 -5.76 24.44
N VAL A 552 15.94 -5.27 24.99
CA VAL A 552 16.51 -3.95 24.70
C VAL A 552 17.91 -4.12 24.17
N LYS A 553 18.19 -3.64 22.95
CA LYS A 553 19.56 -3.43 22.50
C LYS A 553 20.11 -2.21 23.23
N THR A 554 21.06 -2.42 24.12
CA THR A 554 21.65 -1.36 24.95
C THR A 554 22.84 -0.71 24.27
N ASP A 555 23.56 -1.43 23.41
CA ASP A 555 24.74 -0.90 22.73
C ASP A 555 24.97 -1.49 21.33
N THR A 556 25.66 -0.73 20.47
CA THR A 556 26.12 -1.16 19.15
C THR A 556 27.64 -0.99 19.08
N HIS A 557 28.35 -2.09 18.86
CA HIS A 557 29.82 -2.07 18.83
C HIS A 557 30.28 -1.77 17.40
N PHE A 558 31.20 -0.82 17.25
CA PHE A 558 31.82 -0.46 15.98
C PHE A 558 33.33 -0.76 16.00
N ASP A 559 33.95 -0.97 14.84
CA ASP A 559 35.37 -0.67 14.66
C ASP A 559 35.59 0.84 14.82
N ASP A 560 36.72 1.25 15.41
CA ASP A 560 37.12 2.65 15.68
C ASP A 560 36.40 3.66 14.77
N LEU A 561 35.52 4.47 15.40
CA LEU A 561 34.55 5.37 14.76
C LEU A 561 35.18 6.58 14.06
#